data_AF-S2LDG4-F1
#
_entry.id   AF-S2LDG4-F1
#
_cell.length_a   1.000
_cell.length_b   1.000
_cell.length_c   1.000
_cell.angle_alpha   90.00
_cell.angle_beta   90.00
_cell.angle_gamma   90.00
#
_symmetry.space_group_name_H-M   'P 1'
#
loop_
_entity.id
_entity.type
_entity.pdbx_description
1 polymer ?
#
loop_
_entity_poly.entity_id
_entity_poly.type
_entity_poly.pdbx_seq_one_letter_code
_entity_poly.pdbx_strand_id
1 'polypeptide(L)'
;MLDIELLQEGLYLMVFGMGFVFVFLTLLVIATSLMSSFVGRLVPVPAKNEDTLPGRAPAPAQNNDDDLMVVISAALHRYRQRHRR
;
A
#
# COMPACT_ATOMS: atom_id res chain seq x y z
N MET A 1 18.43 0.78 -50.01
CA MET A 1 16.97 0.99 -49.93
C MET A 1 16.32 -0.22 -49.24
N LEU A 2 16.89 -0.77 -48.15
CA LEU A 2 16.31 -1.95 -47.45
C LEU A 2 16.77 -2.07 -45.99
N ASP A 3 17.08 -0.96 -45.30
CA ASP A 3 17.67 -1.04 -43.95
C ASP A 3 16.83 -0.32 -42.88
N ILE A 4 15.98 0.62 -43.31
CA ILE A 4 15.11 1.40 -42.41
C ILE A 4 13.95 0.54 -41.90
N GLU A 5 13.45 -0.39 -42.71
CA GLU A 5 12.33 -1.26 -42.35
C GLU A 5 12.72 -2.25 -41.24
N LEU A 6 13.89 -2.90 -41.36
CA LEU A 6 14.42 -3.80 -40.32
C LEU A 6 14.75 -3.04 -39.02
N LEU A 7 15.27 -1.82 -39.13
CA LEU A 7 15.54 -0.98 -37.96
C LEU A 7 14.23 -0.59 -37.26
N GLN A 8 13.20 -0.22 -38.03
CA GLN A 8 11.87 0.09 -37.50
C GLN A 8 11.24 -1.13 -36.83
N GLU A 9 11.35 -2.31 -37.44
CA GLU A 9 10.84 -3.56 -36.88
C GLU A 9 11.58 -3.95 -35.58
N GLY A 10 12.90 -3.79 -35.54
CA GLY A 10 13.69 -3.96 -34.32
C GLY A 10 13.31 -2.95 -33.23
N LEU A 11 12.99 -1.70 -33.60
CA LEU A 11 12.55 -0.67 -32.67
C LEU A 11 11.15 -0.96 -32.10
N TYR A 12 10.23 -1.44 -32.94
CA TYR A 12 8.93 -1.97 -32.50
C TYR A 12 9.10 -3.13 -31.52
N LEU A 13 9.99 -4.07 -31.83
CA LEU A 13 10.26 -5.23 -30.98
C LEU A 13 10.88 -4.81 -29.63
N MET A 14 11.76 -3.80 -29.62
CA MET A 14 12.33 -3.25 -28.39
C MET A 14 11.25 -2.58 -27.52
N VAL A 15 10.41 -1.73 -28.11
CA VAL A 15 9.31 -1.06 -27.38
C VAL A 15 8.30 -2.09 -26.86
N PHE A 16 7.97 -3.09 -27.66
CA PHE A 16 7.05 -4.15 -27.26
C PHE A 16 7.64 -5.02 -26.15
N GLY A 17 8.92 -5.40 -26.25
CA GLY A 17 9.63 -6.15 -25.23
C GLY A 17 9.73 -5.38 -23.91
N MET A 18 10.14 -4.11 -23.95
CA MET A 18 10.17 -3.24 -22.76
C MET A 18 8.78 -3.03 -22.17
N GLY A 19 7.76 -2.83 -23.01
CA GLY A 19 6.37 -2.67 -22.58
C GLY A 19 5.83 -3.92 -21.90
N PHE A 20 6.07 -5.10 -22.48
CA PHE A 20 5.66 -6.37 -21.90
C PHE A 20 6.33 -6.62 -20.54
N VAL A 21 7.63 -6.36 -20.43
CA VAL A 21 8.35 -6.46 -19.15
C VAL A 21 7.78 -5.48 -18.12
N PHE A 22 7.51 -4.24 -18.50
CA PHE A 22 6.90 -3.26 -17.61
C PHE A 22 5.53 -3.71 -17.10
N VAL A 23 4.66 -4.20 -17.99
CA VAL A 23 3.34 -4.73 -17.61
C VAL A 23 3.50 -5.95 -16.71
N PHE A 24 4.39 -6.87 -17.05
CA PHE A 24 4.66 -8.07 -16.27
C PHE A 24 5.13 -7.74 -14.85
N LEU A 25 6.11 -6.84 -14.72
CA LEU A 25 6.60 -6.37 -13.42
C LEU A 25 5.52 -5.65 -12.64
N THR A 26 4.73 -4.79 -13.29
CA THR A 26 3.59 -4.12 -12.65
C THR A 26 2.58 -5.14 -12.09
N LEU A 27 2.26 -6.17 -12.88
CA LEU A 27 1.38 -7.26 -12.47
C LEU A 27 1.98 -8.05 -11.31
N LEU A 28 3.29 -8.30 -11.33
CA LEU A 28 4.02 -8.98 -10.26
C LEU A 28 4.02 -8.16 -8.96
N VAL A 29 4.19 -6.84 -9.05
CA VAL A 29 4.09 -5.91 -7.93
C VAL A 29 2.69 -5.90 -7.36
N ILE A 30 1.64 -5.84 -8.20
CA ILE A 30 0.25 -5.92 -7.76
C ILE A 30 -0.03 -7.27 -7.08
N ALA A 31 0.42 -8.38 -7.66
CA ALA A 31 0.25 -9.70 -7.07
C ALA A 31 0.96 -9.82 -5.71
N THR A 32 2.18 -9.31 -5.61
CA THR A 32 2.95 -9.29 -4.36
C THR A 32 2.32 -8.33 -3.32
N SER A 33 1.78 -7.19 -3.77
CA SER A 33 1.06 -6.24 -2.93
C SER A 33 -0.27 -6.80 -2.42
N LEU A 34 -1.01 -7.50 -3.28
CA LEU A 34 -2.18 -8.28 -2.90
C LEU A 34 -1.77 -9.30 -1.84
N MET A 35 -0.73 -10.09 -2.09
CA MET A 35 -0.23 -11.04 -1.09
C MET A 35 0.16 -10.34 0.21
N SER A 36 0.80 -9.18 0.19
CA SER A 36 1.12 -8.39 1.37
C SER A 36 -0.13 -7.88 2.10
N SER A 37 -1.15 -7.41 1.38
CA SER A 37 -2.43 -6.96 1.94
C SER A 37 -3.25 -8.12 2.52
N PHE A 38 -3.29 -9.25 1.80
CA PHE A 38 -3.91 -10.48 2.27
C PHE A 38 -3.18 -11.01 3.50
N VAL A 39 -1.84 -11.02 3.52
CA VAL A 39 -1.04 -11.45 4.68
C VAL A 39 -1.26 -10.54 5.87
N GLY A 40 -1.25 -9.21 5.71
CA GLY A 40 -1.53 -8.28 6.81
C GLY A 40 -2.96 -8.35 7.35
N ARG A 41 -3.89 -8.89 6.56
CA ARG A 41 -5.30 -9.11 6.94
C ARG A 41 -5.56 -10.51 7.52
N LEU A 42 -4.85 -11.55 7.04
CA LEU A 42 -4.99 -12.94 7.51
C LEU A 42 -4.12 -13.24 8.74
N VAL A 43 -2.95 -12.62 8.82
CA VAL A 43 -2.17 -12.51 10.04
C VAL A 43 -2.28 -11.04 10.41
N PRO A 44 -3.15 -10.65 11.36
CA PRO A 44 -3.00 -9.38 12.04
C PRO A 44 -1.60 -9.43 12.65
N VAL A 45 -0.61 -8.95 11.90
CA VAL A 45 0.66 -8.54 12.46
C VAL A 45 0.18 -7.51 13.45
N PRO A 46 0.27 -7.78 14.77
CA PRO A 46 0.04 -6.72 15.74
C PRO A 46 0.90 -5.61 15.20
N ALA A 47 0.29 -4.44 14.93
CA ALA A 47 1.03 -3.25 14.60
C ALA A 47 2.29 -3.35 15.42
N LYS A 48 3.45 -3.36 14.76
CA LYS A 48 4.71 -3.26 15.46
C LYS A 48 4.60 -1.87 16.08
N ASN A 49 3.91 -1.83 17.22
CA ASN A 49 3.93 -0.77 18.17
C ASN A 49 5.41 -0.76 18.45
N GLU A 50 6.09 0.22 17.86
CA GLU A 50 7.41 0.59 18.33
C GLU A 50 7.36 1.01 19.81
N ASP A 51 6.19 0.97 20.44
CA ASP A 51 5.97 1.06 21.87
C ASP A 51 5.57 -0.29 22.50
N THR A 52 6.45 -1.29 22.45
CA THR A 52 6.47 -2.31 23.52
C THR A 52 7.44 -1.88 24.61
N LEU A 53 6.93 -1.12 25.59
CA LEU A 53 7.31 -1.38 26.96
C LEU A 53 6.96 -2.85 27.29
N PRO A 54 7.84 -3.62 27.94
CA PRO A 54 7.56 -5.01 28.25
C PRO A 54 6.56 -5.09 29.41
N GLY A 55 5.30 -5.51 29.15
CA GLY A 55 4.44 -5.93 30.26
C GLY A 55 2.91 -5.84 30.13
N ARG A 56 2.28 -5.98 28.95
CA ARG A 56 0.81 -6.13 28.93
C ARG A 56 0.29 -7.09 27.86
N ALA A 57 -0.47 -8.08 28.29
CA ALA A 57 -1.11 -9.10 27.46
C ALA A 57 -2.23 -8.49 26.57
N PRO A 58 -2.48 -8.99 25.35
CA PRO A 58 -3.45 -8.40 24.43
C PRO A 58 -4.88 -8.88 24.69
N ALA A 59 -5.83 -7.94 24.70
CA ALA A 59 -7.29 -8.13 24.75
C ALA A 59 -7.92 -7.88 23.36
N PRO A 60 -9.15 -8.38 23.08
CA PRO A 60 -9.60 -8.70 21.71
C PRO A 60 -10.01 -7.49 20.87
N ALA A 61 -9.92 -7.67 19.55
CA ALA A 61 -10.00 -6.70 18.46
C ALA A 61 -11.39 -6.05 18.19
N GLN A 62 -12.12 -5.64 19.25
CA GLN A 62 -13.28 -4.74 19.11
C GLN A 62 -12.87 -3.26 19.04
N ASN A 63 -11.59 -2.97 19.30
CA ASN A 63 -11.11 -1.60 19.51
C ASN A 63 -10.92 -0.79 18.23
N ASN A 64 -10.97 -1.38 17.03
CA ASN A 64 -10.60 -0.62 15.82
C ASN A 64 -11.61 0.48 15.49
N ASP A 65 -12.92 0.19 15.54
CA ASP A 65 -13.95 1.19 15.22
C ASP A 65 -14.12 2.22 16.34
N ASP A 66 -14.02 1.77 17.60
CA ASP A 66 -14.03 2.67 18.76
C ASP A 66 -12.80 3.57 18.78
N ASP A 67 -11.61 3.06 18.46
CA ASP A 67 -10.37 3.83 18.37
C ASP A 67 -10.43 4.85 17.21
N LEU A 68 -10.96 4.45 16.05
CA LEU A 68 -11.19 5.39 14.95
C LEU A 68 -12.21 6.48 15.33
N MET A 69 -13.29 6.13 16.03
CA MET A 69 -14.28 7.11 16.52
C MET A 69 -13.66 8.08 17.56
N VAL A 70 -12.79 7.57 18.44
CA VAL A 70 -12.03 8.39 19.41
C VAL A 70 -11.09 9.34 18.68
N VAL A 71 -10.32 8.86 17.70
CA VAL A 71 -9.40 9.68 16.91
C VAL A 71 -10.15 10.75 16.12
N ILE A 72 -11.26 10.41 15.47
CA ILE A 72 -12.09 11.36 14.70
C ILE A 72 -12.71 12.41 15.62
N SER A 73 -13.26 12.01 16.77
CA SER A 73 -13.86 12.94 17.73
C SER A 73 -12.80 13.89 18.33
N ALA A 74 -11.61 13.39 18.67
CA ALA A 74 -10.49 14.19 19.14
C ALA A 74 -10.00 15.18 18.08
N ALA A 75 -9.91 14.74 16.82
CA ALA A 75 -9.54 15.60 15.69
C ALA A 75 -10.56 16.73 15.49
N LEU A 76 -11.86 16.41 15.52
CA LEU A 76 -12.94 17.38 15.37
C LEU A 76 -12.98 18.38 16.54
N HIS A 77 -12.74 17.90 17.77
CA HIS A 77 -12.68 18.73 18.97
C HIS A 77 -11.50 19.72 18.89
N ARG A 78 -10.32 19.24 18.49
CA ARG A 78 -9.13 20.06 18.27
C ARG A 78 -9.33 21.11 17.18
N TYR A 79 -9.97 20.74 16.07
CA TYR A 79 -10.31 21.66 14.98
C TYR A 79 -11.23 22.78 15.46
N ARG A 80 -12.33 22.43 16.18
CA ARG A 80 -13.27 23.41 16.75
C ARG A 80 -12.61 24.33 17.77
N GLN A 81 -11.74 23.81 18.63
CA GLN A 81 -11.00 24.64 19.59
C GLN A 81 -10.02 25.59 18.89
N ARG A 82 -9.38 25.13 17.81
CA ARG A 82 -8.39 25.92 17.06
C ARG A 82 -9.03 26.97 16.14
N HIS A 83 -10.23 26.73 15.62
CA HIS A 83 -10.97 27.66 14.77
C HIS A 83 -11.89 28.63 15.55
N ARG A 84 -11.91 28.58 16.89
CA ARG A 84 -12.70 29.48 17.74
C ARG A 84 -11.88 30.63 18.34
N ARG A 85 -10.79 31.02 17.67
CA ARG A 85 -10.07 32.28 17.89
C ARG A 85 -10.00 33.04 16.57
#